data_AF-A0A8H7XMU9-F1
#
_entry.id   AF-A0A8H7XMU9-F1
#
_cell.length_a   1.000
_cell.length_b   1.000
_cell.length_c   1.000
_cell.angle_alpha   90.00
_cell.angle_beta   90.00
_cell.angle_gamma   90.00
#
_symmetry.space_group_name_H-M   'P 1'
#
loop_
_entity.id
_entity.type
_entity.pdbx_description
1 polymer ?
#
loop_
_entity_poly.entity_id
_entity_poly.type
_entity_poly.pdbx_seq_one_letter_code
_entity_poly.pdbx_strand_id
1 'polypeptide(L)'
;MAHLDGYVPNCRTLATLNQRPSPRAIELFQSPAEFLMAIHDAVESHGSQYIHTGIPHGNINSYTVWLGTSSVCSNKMGILMESNVQQKLFQSVNRLSETVLKEKPTARLDYVDDLESFYYLIAWLAMTYTDGGIQLARASYPPKLAAWAAFPESHQSVLEKRIMLEGSGFSEYFKATKTCVGGKKYVKIFYNLLRSLHTLLKLKYIEKSKGNLDHLEFYSVLNFYDKYLHFLKIAIEKTKVVAREYSGAW
;
A
#
# COMPACT_ATOMS: atom_id res chain seq x y z
N MET A 1 15.74 -17.15 -2.64
CA MET A 1 16.82 -16.33 -2.04
C MET A 1 16.53 -14.92 -2.48
N ALA A 2 15.90 -14.12 -1.62
CA ALA A 2 15.61 -12.72 -1.93
C ALA A 2 16.95 -11.98 -2.03
N HIS A 3 17.34 -11.61 -3.24
CA HIS A 3 18.47 -10.72 -3.45
C HIS A 3 18.08 -9.35 -2.88
N LEU A 4 18.67 -8.98 -1.74
CA LEU A 4 18.63 -7.63 -1.18
C LEU A 4 19.48 -6.65 -2.05
N ASP A 5 19.41 -6.77 -3.38
CA ASP A 5 20.28 -6.05 -4.33
C ASP A 5 20.03 -4.54 -4.37
N GLY A 6 19.03 -4.04 -3.64
CA GLY A 6 18.80 -2.60 -3.40
C GLY A 6 19.34 -2.08 -2.07
N TYR A 7 19.66 -2.96 -1.11
CA TYR A 7 20.36 -2.57 0.11
C TYR A 7 21.84 -2.75 -0.14
N VAL A 8 22.49 -1.69 -0.64
CA VAL A 8 23.95 -1.68 -0.70
C VAL A 8 24.46 -2.02 0.70
N PRO A 9 25.26 -3.08 0.89
CA PRO A 9 25.89 -3.39 2.18
C PRO A 9 26.94 -2.30 2.48
N ASN A 10 26.50 -1.07 2.75
CA ASN A 10 27.38 0.09 2.70
C ASN A 10 27.95 0.45 4.08
N CYS A 11 29.28 0.36 4.12
CA CYS A 11 30.18 1.38 4.64
C CYS A 11 30.11 1.71 6.12
N ARG A 12 30.08 0.68 6.99
CA ARG A 12 30.52 0.82 8.38
C ARG A 12 31.35 -0.36 8.83
N THR A 13 32.40 -0.08 9.58
CA THR A 13 33.20 -1.08 10.30
C THR A 13 32.28 -2.00 11.10
N LEU A 14 32.60 -3.31 11.09
CA LEU A 14 31.91 -4.40 11.80
C LEU A 14 31.53 -4.06 13.26
N ALA A 15 32.27 -3.16 13.90
CA ALA A 15 32.04 -2.72 15.29
C ALA A 15 30.75 -1.91 15.53
N THR A 16 30.10 -1.32 14.51
CA THR A 16 28.85 -0.53 14.68
C THR A 16 27.60 -1.19 14.11
N LEU A 17 27.71 -2.42 13.59
CA LEU A 17 26.59 -3.21 13.07
C LEU A 17 25.67 -3.74 14.18
N ASN A 18 26.16 -3.85 15.42
CA ASN A 18 25.46 -4.53 16.52
C ASN A 18 24.35 -3.73 17.22
N GLN A 19 23.93 -2.56 16.72
CA GLN A 19 22.93 -1.72 17.42
C GLN A 19 21.77 -1.21 16.56
N ARG A 20 21.63 -1.62 15.29
CA ARG A 20 20.42 -1.24 14.55
C ARG A 20 19.24 -2.11 15.02
N PRO A 21 18.09 -1.49 15.35
CA PRO A 21 16.86 -2.23 15.51
C PRO A 21 16.60 -3.07 14.24
N SER A 22 16.24 -4.32 14.44
CA SER A 22 15.81 -5.20 13.36
C SER A 22 14.60 -4.59 12.64
N PRO A 23 14.46 -4.80 11.31
CA PRO A 23 13.23 -4.49 10.61
C PRO A 23 12.02 -5.09 11.33
N ARG A 24 10.91 -4.37 11.31
CA ARG A 24 9.69 -4.72 12.03
C ARG A 24 8.48 -4.69 11.09
N ALA A 25 7.45 -5.45 11.42
CA ALA A 25 6.26 -5.55 10.59
C ALA A 25 5.62 -4.15 10.42
N ILE A 26 5.08 -3.87 9.22
CA ILE A 26 4.47 -2.55 8.95
C ILE A 26 3.33 -2.20 9.92
N GLU A 27 2.63 -3.19 10.43
CA GLU A 27 1.52 -3.04 11.38
C GLU A 27 1.96 -2.45 12.73
N LEU A 28 3.25 -2.46 13.04
CA LEU A 28 3.79 -1.94 14.30
C LEU A 28 4.10 -0.43 14.25
N PHE A 29 3.75 0.28 13.17
CA PHE A 29 4.06 1.70 12.99
C PHE A 29 3.68 2.57 14.20
N GLN A 30 4.46 3.62 14.47
CA GLN A 30 4.28 4.55 15.58
C GLN A 30 3.59 5.84 15.17
N SER A 31 3.52 6.11 13.87
CA SER A 31 2.77 7.25 13.33
C SER A 31 2.25 6.99 11.92
N PRO A 32 1.17 7.67 11.49
CA PRO A 32 0.71 7.58 10.10
C PRO A 32 1.78 7.96 9.07
N ALA A 33 2.64 8.94 9.38
CA ALA A 33 3.74 9.32 8.50
C ALA A 33 4.73 8.17 8.31
N GLU A 34 4.98 7.39 9.36
CA GLU A 34 5.95 6.30 9.33
C GLU A 34 5.54 5.18 8.37
N PHE A 35 4.30 4.68 8.46
CA PHE A 35 3.86 3.62 7.54
C PHE A 35 3.68 4.14 6.11
N LEU A 36 3.26 5.40 5.93
CA LEU A 36 3.16 5.98 4.59
C LEU A 36 4.53 6.11 3.94
N MET A 37 5.57 6.49 4.69
CA MET A 37 6.95 6.48 4.21
C MET A 37 7.41 5.06 3.87
N ALA A 38 7.09 4.06 4.70
CA ALA A 38 7.44 2.68 4.41
C ALA A 38 6.80 2.16 3.11
N ILE A 39 5.52 2.49 2.90
CA ILE A 39 4.82 2.14 1.66
C ILE A 39 5.40 2.91 0.48
N HIS A 40 5.70 4.20 0.63
CA HIS A 40 6.35 4.98 -0.42
C HIS A 40 7.66 4.35 -0.88
N ASP A 41 8.55 4.00 0.04
CA ASP A 41 9.86 3.45 -0.32
C ASP A 41 9.74 2.03 -0.89
N ALA A 42 8.78 1.23 -0.39
CA ALA A 42 8.48 -0.08 -0.93
C ALA A 42 7.93 0.00 -2.37
N VAL A 43 7.01 0.94 -2.64
CA VAL A 43 6.50 1.22 -3.99
C VAL A 43 7.63 1.68 -4.89
N GLU A 44 8.47 2.60 -4.42
CA GLU A 44 9.58 3.16 -5.20
C GLU A 44 10.58 2.08 -5.59
N SER A 45 11.01 1.27 -4.61
CA SER A 45 11.90 0.13 -4.80
C SER A 45 11.30 -0.91 -5.74
N HIS A 46 10.01 -1.23 -5.58
CA HIS A 46 9.33 -2.19 -6.44
C HIS A 46 9.21 -1.69 -7.88
N GLY A 47 8.88 -0.41 -8.07
CA GLY A 47 8.78 0.19 -9.40
C GLY A 47 10.12 0.16 -10.12
N SER A 48 11.20 0.48 -9.41
CA SER A 48 12.56 0.34 -9.93
C SER A 48 12.85 -1.09 -10.36
N GLN A 49 12.54 -2.09 -9.51
CA GLN A 49 12.74 -3.50 -9.86
C GLN A 49 11.88 -3.92 -11.07
N TYR A 50 10.61 -3.56 -11.10
CA TYR A 50 9.68 -3.88 -12.19
C TYR A 50 10.13 -3.29 -13.52
N ILE A 51 10.66 -2.06 -13.54
CA ILE A 51 11.23 -1.43 -14.74
C ILE A 51 12.36 -2.29 -15.34
N HIS A 52 13.19 -2.90 -14.49
CA HIS A 52 14.33 -3.71 -14.93
C HIS A 52 13.94 -5.15 -15.29
N THR A 53 12.98 -5.74 -14.59
CA THR A 53 12.65 -7.17 -14.73
C THR A 53 11.38 -7.45 -15.52
N GLY A 54 10.45 -6.49 -15.56
CA GLY A 54 9.09 -6.67 -16.07
C GLY A 54 8.23 -7.63 -15.23
N ILE A 55 8.69 -8.01 -14.04
CA ILE A 55 8.05 -9.03 -13.20
C ILE A 55 7.31 -8.34 -12.04
N PRO A 56 5.97 -8.46 -11.94
CA PRO A 56 5.24 -7.98 -10.77
C PRO A 56 5.60 -8.81 -9.54
N HIS A 57 5.53 -8.21 -8.35
CA HIS A 57 5.76 -8.92 -7.09
C HIS A 57 4.65 -9.94 -6.81
N GLY A 58 3.39 -9.59 -7.10
CA GLY A 58 2.23 -10.48 -7.00
C GLY A 58 1.83 -10.92 -5.59
N ASN A 59 2.46 -10.36 -4.54
CA ASN A 59 2.16 -10.68 -3.13
C ASN A 59 2.41 -9.49 -2.19
N ILE A 60 1.97 -8.29 -2.57
CA ILE A 60 2.05 -7.12 -1.68
C ILE A 60 1.03 -7.27 -0.54
N ASN A 61 1.50 -7.31 0.71
CA ASN A 61 0.70 -7.53 1.90
C ASN A 61 1.44 -7.10 3.19
N SER A 62 0.87 -7.32 4.39
CA SER A 62 1.47 -6.84 5.65
C SER A 62 2.69 -7.65 6.12
N TYR A 63 2.96 -8.81 5.51
CA TYR A 63 4.16 -9.63 5.71
C TYR A 63 5.26 -9.37 4.68
N THR A 64 4.97 -8.66 3.60
CA THR A 64 5.97 -8.32 2.57
C THR A 64 6.45 -6.89 2.66
N VAL A 65 5.67 -5.98 3.26
CA VAL A 65 6.09 -4.60 3.52
C VAL A 65 6.54 -4.46 4.98
N TRP A 66 7.78 -4.00 5.17
CA TRP A 66 8.43 -3.86 6.46
C TRP A 66 8.87 -2.43 6.74
N LEU A 67 8.90 -2.09 8.02
CA LEU A 67 9.51 -0.88 8.56
C LEU A 67 10.99 -1.18 8.83
N GLY A 68 11.85 -0.61 8.02
CA GLY A 68 13.29 -0.52 8.25
C GLY A 68 13.64 0.60 9.24
N THR A 69 14.87 0.53 9.75
CA THR A 69 15.44 1.59 10.58
C THR A 69 16.12 2.61 9.68
N SER A 70 15.82 3.90 9.89
CA SER A 70 16.55 5.01 9.26
C SER A 70 18.06 4.82 9.42
N SER A 71 18.79 5.03 8.33
CA SER A 71 20.25 4.90 8.34
C SER A 71 20.90 6.23 7.97
N VAL A 72 22.15 6.42 8.40
CA VAL A 72 22.90 7.64 8.03
C VAL A 72 23.12 7.75 6.52
N CYS A 73 23.04 6.64 5.79
CA CYS A 73 23.25 6.59 4.35
C CYS A 73 21.95 6.67 3.54
N SER A 74 20.79 6.55 4.20
CA SER A 74 19.49 6.50 3.53
C SER A 74 18.37 6.84 4.50
N ASN A 75 17.53 7.78 4.09
CA ASN A 75 16.29 8.15 4.77
C ASN A 75 15.13 7.19 4.43
N LYS A 76 15.38 6.11 3.68
CA LYS A 76 14.36 5.10 3.38
C LYS A 76 14.05 4.27 4.62
N MET A 77 12.77 4.11 4.91
CA MET A 77 12.23 3.33 6.01
C MET A 77 11.38 2.15 5.51
N GLY A 78 11.06 2.07 4.23
CA GLY A 78 10.32 0.93 3.66
C GLY A 78 11.22 -0.14 3.09
N ILE A 79 10.89 -1.39 3.39
CA ILE A 79 11.53 -2.56 2.79
C ILE A 79 10.44 -3.45 2.20
N LEU A 80 10.61 -3.86 0.95
CA LEU A 80 9.77 -4.87 0.31
C LEU A 80 10.53 -6.20 0.30
N MET A 81 9.93 -7.25 0.85
CA MET A 81 10.52 -8.57 0.99
C MET A 81 9.61 -9.64 0.39
N GLU A 82 10.21 -10.74 -0.05
CA GLU A 82 9.46 -11.93 -0.42
C GLU A 82 8.86 -12.61 0.81
N SER A 83 7.64 -13.12 0.68
CA SER A 83 7.00 -13.98 1.69
C SER A 83 6.16 -15.05 1.01
N ASN A 84 6.16 -16.25 1.58
CA ASN A 84 5.26 -17.33 1.17
C ASN A 84 3.85 -17.16 1.75
N VAL A 85 3.67 -16.29 2.75
CA VAL A 85 2.36 -15.97 3.32
C VAL A 85 1.57 -15.11 2.34
N GLN A 86 0.42 -15.63 1.92
CA GLN A 86 -0.50 -14.95 1.00
C GLN A 86 -1.66 -14.37 1.80
N GLN A 87 -1.97 -13.10 1.60
CA GLN A 87 -3.13 -12.45 2.22
C GLN A 87 -4.07 -11.95 1.13
N LYS A 88 -5.12 -12.74 0.85
CA LYS A 88 -6.16 -12.47 -0.15
C LYS A 88 -6.87 -11.13 0.07
N LEU A 89 -6.88 -10.64 1.32
CA LEU A 89 -7.36 -9.31 1.67
C LEU A 89 -6.67 -8.19 0.88
N PHE A 90 -5.40 -8.35 0.52
CA PHE A 90 -4.64 -7.32 -0.19
C PHE A 90 -4.45 -7.61 -1.68
N GLN A 91 -4.78 -8.80 -2.17
CA GLN A 91 -4.63 -9.12 -3.59
C GLN A 91 -5.56 -8.27 -4.48
N SER A 92 -5.07 -7.95 -5.69
CA SER A 92 -5.83 -7.21 -6.70
C SER A 92 -7.08 -7.96 -7.14
N VAL A 93 -8.06 -7.22 -7.66
CA VAL A 93 -9.29 -7.78 -8.22
C VAL A 93 -8.98 -8.73 -9.37
N ASN A 94 -8.03 -8.40 -10.25
CA ASN A 94 -7.67 -9.28 -11.38
C ASN A 94 -7.16 -10.64 -10.86
N ARG A 95 -6.25 -10.62 -9.88
CA ARG A 95 -5.70 -11.85 -9.25
C ARG A 95 -6.78 -12.66 -8.54
N LEU A 96 -7.69 -12.00 -7.84
CA LEU A 96 -8.79 -12.66 -7.14
C LEU A 96 -9.84 -13.21 -8.12
N SER A 97 -10.10 -12.53 -9.23
CA SER A 97 -11.01 -13.00 -10.28
C SER A 97 -10.52 -14.33 -10.86
N GLU A 98 -9.22 -14.41 -11.16
CA GLU A 98 -8.57 -15.66 -11.59
C GLU A 98 -8.63 -16.74 -10.51
N THR A 99 -8.18 -16.44 -9.29
CA THR A 99 -7.92 -17.48 -8.29
C THR A 99 -9.15 -17.92 -7.50
N VAL A 100 -10.09 -17.02 -7.24
CA VAL A 100 -11.30 -17.26 -6.44
C VAL A 100 -12.50 -17.48 -7.35
N LEU A 101 -12.79 -16.53 -8.26
CA LEU A 101 -13.97 -16.63 -9.13
C LEU A 101 -13.79 -17.61 -10.29
N LYS A 102 -12.57 -18.10 -10.53
CA LYS A 102 -12.19 -18.97 -11.66
C LYS A 102 -12.54 -18.34 -13.01
N GLU A 103 -12.54 -17.01 -13.07
CA GLU A 103 -12.75 -16.26 -14.29
C GLU A 103 -11.42 -16.15 -15.04
N LYS A 104 -11.47 -16.16 -16.38
CA LYS A 104 -10.29 -15.85 -17.17
C LYS A 104 -9.90 -14.39 -16.90
N PRO A 105 -8.66 -14.10 -16.48
CA PRO A 105 -8.25 -12.72 -16.24
C PRO A 105 -8.40 -11.90 -17.52
N THR A 106 -8.92 -10.68 -17.38
CA THR A 106 -9.15 -9.78 -18.53
C THR A 106 -7.84 -9.34 -19.18
N ALA A 107 -6.75 -9.34 -18.41
CA ALA A 107 -5.41 -9.06 -18.87
C ALA A 107 -4.38 -9.71 -17.95
N ARG A 108 -3.14 -9.84 -18.44
CA ARG A 108 -2.02 -10.37 -17.65
C ARG A 108 -1.78 -9.52 -16.40
N LEU A 109 -1.36 -10.17 -15.32
CA LEU A 109 -0.94 -9.48 -14.10
C LEU A 109 0.29 -8.61 -14.38
N ASP A 110 0.26 -7.37 -13.94
CA ASP A 110 1.32 -6.37 -14.13
C ASP A 110 1.52 -5.52 -12.86
N TYR A 111 2.36 -4.50 -12.95
CA TYR A 111 2.64 -3.59 -11.84
C TYR A 111 1.40 -2.83 -11.32
N VAL A 112 0.35 -2.64 -12.13
CA VAL A 112 -0.89 -1.99 -11.68
C VAL A 112 -1.59 -2.85 -10.63
N ASP A 113 -1.51 -4.17 -10.77
CA ASP A 113 -2.06 -5.11 -9.79
C ASP A 113 -1.35 -5.00 -8.43
N ASP A 114 -0.03 -4.82 -8.41
CA ASP A 114 0.73 -4.59 -7.17
C ASP A 114 0.42 -3.22 -6.53
N LEU A 115 0.22 -2.18 -7.35
CA LEU A 115 -0.19 -0.86 -6.86
C LEU A 115 -1.62 -0.84 -6.30
N GLU A 116 -2.52 -1.67 -6.83
CA GLU A 116 -3.82 -1.93 -6.23
C GLU A 116 -3.67 -2.60 -4.86
N SER A 117 -2.77 -3.57 -4.74
CA SER A 117 -2.48 -4.22 -3.47
C SER A 117 -1.89 -3.27 -2.41
N PHE A 118 -0.98 -2.37 -2.80
CA PHE A 118 -0.54 -1.28 -1.92
C PHE A 118 -1.70 -0.36 -1.51
N TYR A 119 -2.61 -0.04 -2.42
CA TYR A 119 -3.79 0.77 -2.11
C TYR A 119 -4.68 0.10 -1.06
N TYR A 120 -4.90 -1.22 -1.16
CA TYR A 120 -5.62 -1.99 -0.13
C TYR A 120 -4.89 -2.01 1.21
N LEU A 121 -3.55 -2.13 1.21
CA LEU A 121 -2.75 -2.08 2.42
C LEU A 121 -2.84 -0.71 3.11
N ILE A 122 -2.76 0.39 2.36
CA ILE A 122 -2.94 1.76 2.88
C ILE A 122 -4.34 1.90 3.50
N ALA A 123 -5.38 1.49 2.78
CA ALA A 123 -6.75 1.59 3.26
C ALA A 123 -6.96 0.78 4.55
N TRP A 124 -6.41 -0.44 4.61
CA TRP A 124 -6.44 -1.28 5.81
C TRP A 124 -5.79 -0.58 7.00
N LEU A 125 -4.49 -0.23 6.89
CA LEU A 125 -3.77 0.41 7.98
C LEU A 125 -4.48 1.69 8.42
N ALA A 126 -4.92 2.53 7.48
CA ALA A 126 -5.59 3.80 7.75
C ALA A 126 -6.97 3.67 8.43
N MET A 127 -7.65 2.53 8.32
CA MET A 127 -9.01 2.32 8.84
C MET A 127 -9.08 1.37 10.04
N THR A 128 -8.08 0.52 10.24
CA THR A 128 -8.12 -0.53 11.27
C THR A 128 -7.09 -0.36 12.37
N TYR A 129 -6.29 0.71 12.35
CA TYR A 129 -5.30 1.00 13.39
C TYR A 129 -5.50 2.41 13.98
N THR A 130 -4.98 2.62 15.19
CA THR A 130 -4.79 3.95 15.80
C THR A 130 -3.56 4.64 15.20
N ASP A 131 -3.29 5.91 15.56
CA ASP A 131 -2.03 6.57 15.18
C ASP A 131 -0.77 5.90 15.72
N GLY A 132 -0.86 5.23 16.88
CA GLY A 132 0.25 4.48 17.48
C GLY A 132 0.35 3.02 17.05
N GLY A 133 -0.29 2.62 15.94
CA GLY A 133 -0.18 1.24 15.42
C GLY A 133 -0.89 0.19 16.25
N ILE A 134 -1.86 0.58 17.10
CA ILE A 134 -2.70 -0.39 17.81
C ILE A 134 -3.87 -0.74 16.91
N GLN A 135 -4.05 -2.03 16.61
CA GLN A 135 -5.20 -2.48 15.84
C GLN A 135 -6.50 -2.24 16.61
N LEU A 136 -7.48 -1.62 15.96
CA LEU A 136 -8.81 -1.36 16.49
C LEU A 136 -9.58 -2.68 16.66
N ALA A 137 -10.59 -2.66 17.53
CA ALA A 137 -11.54 -3.77 17.59
C ALA A 137 -12.26 -3.92 16.25
N ARG A 138 -12.51 -5.17 15.83
CA ARG A 138 -13.16 -5.48 14.54
C ARG A 138 -14.52 -4.79 14.36
N ALA A 139 -15.26 -4.58 15.45
CA ALA A 139 -16.55 -3.86 15.44
C ALA A 139 -16.42 -2.38 15.01
N SER A 140 -15.21 -1.81 15.05
CA SER A 140 -14.91 -0.45 14.61
C SER A 140 -14.50 -0.36 13.15
N TYR A 141 -14.31 -1.49 12.46
CA TYR A 141 -13.94 -1.50 11.05
C TYR A 141 -15.14 -1.08 10.18
N PRO A 142 -14.92 -0.44 9.03
CA PRO A 142 -15.95 -0.28 8.02
C PRO A 142 -16.58 -1.65 7.66
N PRO A 143 -17.91 -1.77 7.52
CA PRO A 143 -18.56 -3.07 7.36
C PRO A 143 -18.00 -3.93 6.22
N LYS A 144 -17.73 -3.33 5.05
CA LYS A 144 -17.12 -4.06 3.91
C LYS A 144 -15.72 -4.57 4.24
N LEU A 145 -14.90 -3.74 4.86
CA LEU A 145 -13.54 -4.13 5.24
C LEU A 145 -13.55 -5.23 6.31
N ALA A 146 -14.49 -5.16 7.26
CA ALA A 146 -14.72 -6.20 8.26
C ALA A 146 -15.12 -7.54 7.62
N ALA A 147 -15.98 -7.49 6.60
CA ALA A 147 -16.42 -8.66 5.83
C ALA A 147 -15.26 -9.25 5.01
N TRP A 148 -14.49 -8.42 4.31
CA TRP A 148 -13.33 -8.88 3.55
C TRP A 148 -12.27 -9.50 4.44
N ALA A 149 -12.04 -8.94 5.64
CA ALA A 149 -11.13 -9.54 6.61
C ALA A 149 -11.68 -10.85 7.21
N ALA A 150 -12.99 -11.11 7.13
CA ALA A 150 -13.60 -12.35 7.64
C ALA A 150 -13.51 -13.46 6.60
N PHE A 151 -13.82 -13.10 5.36
CA PHE A 151 -14.00 -14.04 4.28
C PHE A 151 -13.31 -13.52 3.02
N PRO A 152 -11.98 -13.33 3.04
CA PRO A 152 -11.25 -12.69 1.93
C PRO A 152 -11.29 -13.51 0.64
N GLU A 153 -11.64 -14.80 0.73
CA GLU A 153 -11.79 -15.75 -0.38
C GLU A 153 -13.24 -15.98 -0.80
N SER A 154 -14.20 -15.27 -0.17
CA SER A 154 -15.60 -15.39 -0.60
C SER A 154 -15.80 -14.69 -1.95
N HIS A 155 -16.62 -15.29 -2.81
CA HIS A 155 -17.02 -14.69 -4.08
C HIS A 155 -17.57 -13.27 -3.87
N GLN A 156 -18.40 -13.10 -2.84
CA GLN A 156 -18.97 -11.81 -2.47
C GLN A 156 -17.91 -10.75 -2.17
N SER A 157 -16.85 -11.08 -1.42
CA SER A 157 -15.77 -10.13 -1.14
C SER A 157 -15.02 -9.72 -2.40
N VAL A 158 -14.80 -10.65 -3.34
CA VAL A 158 -14.15 -10.34 -4.62
C VAL A 158 -15.03 -9.45 -5.49
N LEU A 159 -16.32 -9.74 -5.59
CA LEU A 159 -17.28 -8.92 -6.33
C LEU A 159 -17.41 -7.52 -5.72
N GLU A 160 -17.42 -7.40 -4.39
CA GLU A 160 -17.45 -6.10 -3.72
C GLU A 160 -16.17 -5.29 -3.95
N LYS A 161 -15.00 -5.93 -3.94
CA LYS A 161 -13.74 -5.28 -4.29
C LYS A 161 -13.77 -4.74 -5.71
N ARG A 162 -14.28 -5.53 -6.67
CA ARG A 162 -14.48 -5.13 -8.07
C ARG A 162 -15.39 -3.90 -8.17
N ILE A 163 -16.56 -3.96 -7.53
CA ILE A 163 -17.51 -2.84 -7.48
C ILE A 163 -16.86 -1.60 -6.84
N MET A 164 -16.03 -1.76 -5.80
CA MET A 164 -15.32 -0.64 -5.19
C MET A 164 -14.27 -0.02 -6.12
N LEU A 165 -13.52 -0.84 -6.85
CA LEU A 165 -12.53 -0.38 -7.83
C LEU A 165 -13.21 0.37 -8.99
N GLU A 166 -14.34 -0.15 -9.48
CA GLU A 166 -15.14 0.48 -10.54
C GLU A 166 -15.93 1.71 -10.05
N GLY A 167 -16.27 1.77 -8.77
CA GLY A 167 -17.09 2.80 -8.15
C GLY A 167 -16.28 4.01 -7.65
N SER A 168 -16.39 4.29 -6.36
CA SER A 168 -15.77 5.44 -5.66
C SER A 168 -14.65 5.03 -4.69
N GLY A 169 -14.24 3.76 -4.69
CA GLY A 169 -13.20 3.27 -3.79
C GLY A 169 -13.48 3.51 -2.31
N PHE A 170 -12.42 3.72 -1.52
CA PHE A 170 -12.52 3.90 -0.08
C PHE A 170 -12.84 5.35 0.36
N SER A 171 -12.87 6.31 -0.56
CA SER A 171 -12.99 7.73 -0.17
C SER A 171 -14.34 8.03 0.48
N GLU A 172 -15.42 7.38 0.07
CA GLU A 172 -16.75 7.58 0.68
C GLU A 172 -16.81 7.07 2.12
N TYR A 173 -16.07 6.01 2.45
CA TYR A 173 -15.96 5.53 3.84
C TYR A 173 -15.28 6.57 4.72
N PHE A 174 -14.26 7.26 4.22
CA PHE A 174 -13.58 8.33 4.98
C PHE A 174 -14.46 9.56 5.24
N LYS A 175 -15.47 9.84 4.39
CA LYS A 175 -16.46 10.89 4.70
C LYS A 175 -17.38 10.50 5.85
N ALA A 176 -17.80 9.23 5.88
CA ALA A 176 -18.78 8.74 6.84
C ALA A 176 -18.17 8.32 8.19
N THR A 177 -16.92 7.88 8.18
CA THR A 177 -16.26 7.33 9.37
C THR A 177 -15.71 8.44 10.26
N LYS A 178 -15.97 8.30 11.58
CA LYS A 178 -15.28 9.10 12.61
C LYS A 178 -13.92 8.50 12.97
N THR A 179 -13.62 7.32 12.46
CA THR A 179 -12.47 6.48 12.82
C THR A 179 -11.54 6.34 11.63
N CYS A 180 -10.39 6.99 11.72
CA CYS A 180 -9.21 6.67 10.93
C CYS A 180 -7.98 6.70 11.85
N VAL A 181 -6.84 6.23 11.35
CA VAL A 181 -5.54 6.36 12.04
C VAL A 181 -5.36 7.79 12.54
N GLY A 182 -5.22 7.94 13.85
CA GLY A 182 -5.06 9.21 14.56
C GLY A 182 -6.28 10.13 14.61
N GLY A 183 -7.46 9.60 14.31
CA GLY A 183 -8.74 10.28 14.48
C GLY A 183 -8.99 11.42 13.48
N LYS A 184 -9.94 12.30 13.81
CA LYS A 184 -10.49 13.31 12.90
C LYS A 184 -9.45 14.19 12.19
N LYS A 185 -8.29 14.43 12.82
CA LYS A 185 -7.23 15.30 12.29
C LYS A 185 -6.60 14.78 10.98
N TYR A 186 -6.57 13.45 10.76
CA TYR A 186 -6.00 12.87 9.54
C TYR A 186 -7.04 12.47 8.49
N VAL A 187 -8.35 12.51 8.81
CA VAL A 187 -9.44 12.09 7.91
C VAL A 187 -9.32 12.76 6.53
N LYS A 188 -9.12 14.08 6.50
CA LYS A 188 -9.01 14.83 5.23
C LYS A 188 -7.77 14.42 4.42
N ILE A 189 -6.67 14.05 5.08
CA ILE A 189 -5.44 13.65 4.39
C ILE A 189 -5.65 12.30 3.72
N PHE A 190 -6.12 11.29 4.47
CA PHE A 190 -6.38 9.96 3.93
C PHE A 190 -7.52 9.92 2.92
N TYR A 191 -8.58 10.71 3.11
CA TYR A 191 -9.63 10.89 2.12
C TYR A 191 -9.06 11.31 0.76
N ASN A 192 -8.23 12.36 0.75
CA ASN A 192 -7.63 12.87 -0.48
C ASN A 192 -6.64 11.87 -1.09
N LEU A 193 -5.81 11.23 -0.26
CA LEU A 193 -4.85 10.22 -0.72
C LEU A 193 -5.59 9.07 -1.42
N LEU A 194 -6.51 8.40 -0.73
CA LEU A 194 -7.21 7.23 -1.25
C LEU A 194 -8.07 7.58 -2.47
N ARG A 195 -8.71 8.75 -2.50
CA ARG A 195 -9.44 9.23 -3.67
C ARG A 195 -8.52 9.40 -4.88
N SER A 196 -7.35 10.02 -4.71
CA SER A 196 -6.38 10.22 -5.79
C SER A 196 -5.82 8.89 -6.30
N LEU A 197 -5.38 8.00 -5.41
CA LEU A 197 -4.88 6.68 -5.79
C LEU A 197 -5.94 5.84 -6.49
N HIS A 198 -7.17 5.83 -5.97
CA HIS A 198 -8.30 5.12 -6.57
C HIS A 198 -8.63 5.65 -7.97
N THR A 199 -8.69 6.97 -8.15
CA THR A 199 -8.95 7.58 -9.47
C THR A 199 -7.90 7.13 -10.48
N LEU A 200 -6.63 7.13 -10.07
CA LEU A 200 -5.52 6.71 -10.90
C LEU A 200 -5.64 5.22 -11.28
N LEU A 201 -5.86 4.34 -10.29
CA LEU A 201 -6.04 2.90 -10.50
C LEU A 201 -7.22 2.61 -11.42
N LYS A 202 -8.38 3.23 -11.18
CA LYS A 202 -9.59 3.05 -11.98
C LYS A 202 -9.35 3.41 -13.45
N LEU A 203 -8.66 4.51 -13.74
CA LEU A 203 -8.29 4.89 -15.10
C LEU A 203 -7.43 3.81 -15.77
N LYS A 204 -6.44 3.26 -15.05
CA LYS A 204 -5.61 2.17 -15.58
C LYS A 204 -6.37 0.87 -15.81
N TYR A 205 -7.32 0.52 -14.95
CA TYR A 205 -8.17 -0.65 -15.19
C TYR A 205 -9.11 -0.47 -16.39
N ILE A 206 -9.59 0.76 -16.66
CA ILE A 206 -10.36 1.07 -17.87
C ILE A 206 -9.47 0.98 -19.13
N GLU A 207 -8.21 1.43 -19.05
CA GLU A 207 -7.24 1.22 -20.13
C GLU A 207 -6.98 -0.28 -20.36
N LYS A 208 -6.85 -1.04 -19.26
CA LYS A 208 -6.67 -2.50 -19.22
C LYS A 208 -7.76 -3.29 -19.88
N SER A 209 -9.02 -2.97 -19.58
CA SER A 209 -10.16 -3.70 -20.11
C SER A 209 -10.41 -3.48 -21.60
N LYS A 210 -9.89 -2.39 -22.18
CA LYS A 210 -10.05 -2.09 -23.61
C LYS A 210 -9.10 -2.87 -24.53
N GLY A 211 -8.26 -3.76 -24.00
CA GLY A 211 -7.29 -4.52 -24.78
C GLY A 211 -6.14 -3.67 -25.33
N ASN A 212 -6.04 -2.39 -24.93
CA ASN A 212 -4.98 -1.48 -25.36
C ASN A 212 -3.64 -1.74 -24.63
N LEU A 213 -3.51 -2.84 -23.89
CA LEU A 213 -2.41 -3.04 -22.93
C LEU A 213 -1.37 -4.09 -23.27
N ASP A 214 -1.53 -4.85 -24.36
CA ASP A 214 -0.44 -5.73 -24.81
C ASP A 214 0.82 -4.91 -25.17
N HIS A 215 0.66 -3.60 -25.38
CA HIS A 215 1.72 -2.61 -25.50
C HIS A 215 1.46 -1.40 -24.61
N LEU A 216 1.31 -1.58 -23.29
CA LEU A 216 1.45 -0.44 -22.37
C LEU A 216 2.86 0.13 -22.61
N GLU A 217 2.94 1.22 -23.36
CA GLU A 217 4.20 1.89 -23.59
C GLU A 217 4.84 2.13 -22.24
N PHE A 218 6.08 1.71 -22.09
CA PHE A 218 6.87 1.83 -20.87
C PHE A 218 6.73 3.22 -20.21
N TYR A 219 6.63 4.28 -21.03
CA TYR A 219 6.37 5.66 -20.61
C TYR A 219 5.04 5.89 -19.87
N SER A 220 3.97 5.18 -20.25
CA SER A 220 2.66 5.28 -19.60
C SER A 220 2.65 4.61 -18.21
N VAL A 221 3.47 3.57 -18.02
CA VAL A 221 3.72 2.97 -16.69
C VAL A 221 4.49 3.94 -15.80
N LEU A 222 5.55 4.56 -16.31
CA LEU A 222 6.38 5.51 -15.55
C LEU A 222 5.57 6.72 -15.05
N ASN A 223 4.79 7.36 -15.93
CA ASN A 223 3.97 8.51 -15.55
C ASN A 223 2.91 8.13 -14.48
N PHE A 224 2.34 6.93 -14.58
CA PHE A 224 1.42 6.41 -13.58
C PHE A 224 2.11 6.20 -12.23
N TYR A 225 3.26 5.56 -12.24
CA TYR A 225 4.09 5.34 -11.06
C TYR A 225 4.50 6.66 -10.37
N ASP A 226 4.99 7.64 -11.12
CA ASP A 226 5.41 8.94 -10.58
C ASP A 226 4.24 9.68 -9.91
N LYS A 227 3.05 9.62 -10.51
CA LYS A 227 1.84 10.20 -9.91
C LYS A 227 1.45 9.48 -8.61
N TYR A 228 1.57 8.16 -8.57
CA TYR A 228 1.29 7.38 -7.37
C TYR A 228 2.20 7.79 -6.21
N LEU A 229 3.52 7.85 -6.46
CA LEU A 229 4.51 8.32 -5.48
C LEU A 229 4.28 9.78 -5.08
N HIS A 230 3.93 10.64 -6.03
CA HIS A 230 3.63 12.05 -5.75
C HIS A 230 2.49 12.21 -4.74
N PHE A 231 1.40 11.44 -4.88
CA PHE A 231 0.29 11.49 -3.93
C PHE A 231 0.68 10.99 -2.54
N LEU A 232 1.49 9.92 -2.45
CA LEU A 232 2.04 9.45 -1.18
C LEU A 232 2.90 10.53 -0.51
N LYS A 233 3.80 11.17 -1.26
CA LYS A 233 4.66 12.25 -0.77
C LYS A 233 3.85 13.42 -0.19
N ILE A 234 2.80 13.86 -0.89
CA ILE A 234 1.89 14.90 -0.36
C ILE A 234 1.24 14.47 0.95
N ALA A 235 0.78 13.22 1.06
CA ALA A 235 0.16 12.71 2.28
C ALA A 235 1.15 12.61 3.45
N ILE A 236 2.38 12.16 3.18
CA ILE A 236 3.48 12.10 4.17
C ILE A 236 3.76 13.51 4.72
N GLU A 237 3.94 14.50 3.86
CA GLU A 237 4.25 15.86 4.34
C GLU A 237 3.10 16.48 5.13
N LYS A 238 1.85 16.26 4.70
CA LYS A 238 0.68 16.72 5.46
C LYS A 238 0.51 16.02 6.81
N THR A 239 0.79 14.71 6.90
CA THR A 239 0.73 13.99 8.18
C THR A 239 1.82 14.47 9.14
N LYS A 240 3.03 14.76 8.65
CA LYS A 240 4.11 15.38 9.47
C LYS A 240 3.73 16.77 9.99
N VAL A 241 3.07 17.59 9.17
CA VAL A 241 2.57 18.92 9.61
C VAL A 241 1.56 18.76 10.75
N VAL A 242 0.52 17.93 10.56
CA VAL A 242 -0.47 17.67 11.61
C VAL A 242 0.17 17.06 12.86
N ALA A 243 1.14 16.15 12.73
CA ALA A 243 1.83 15.59 13.89
C ALA A 243 2.53 16.69 14.72
N ARG A 244 3.21 17.64 14.07
CA ARG A 244 3.90 18.76 14.73
C ARG A 244 2.93 19.71 15.45
N GLU A 245 1.79 20.00 14.83
CA GLU A 245 0.74 20.86 15.42
C GLU A 245 0.17 20.26 16.72
N TYR A 246 0.00 18.93 16.76
CA TYR A 246 -0.58 18.24 17.91
C TYR A 246 0.44 17.78 18.95
N SER A 247 1.73 17.70 18.62
CA SER A 247 2.80 17.50 19.62
C SER A 247 3.11 18.77 20.42
N GLY A 248 2.60 19.93 19.97
CA GLY A 248 2.77 21.24 20.61
C GLY A 248 1.85 21.51 21.81
N ALA A 249 1.57 20.50 22.63
CA ALA A 249 1.15 20.74 24.01
C ALA A 249 2.38 21.28 24.78
N TRP A 250 2.36 22.60 25.00
CA TRP A 250 3.24 23.30 25.94
C TRP A 250 2.93 22.91 27.38
#